data_AF-A0A7R6SY07-F1
#
_entry.id   AF-A0A7R6SY07-F1
#
_cell.length_a   1.000
_cell.length_b   1.000
_cell.length_c   1.000
_cell.angle_alpha   90.00
_cell.angle_beta   90.00
_cell.angle_gamma   90.00
#
_symmetry.space_group_name_H-M   'P 1'
#
loop_
_entity.id
_entity.type
_entity.pdbx_description
1 polymer ?
#
loop_
_entity_poly.entity_id
_entity_poly.type
_entity_poly.pdbx_seq_one_letter_code
_entity_poly.pdbx_strand_id
1 'polypeptide(L)' 'MSEELKYVAVALLVLFAFVPVTLQALRRRKEQPPPLASNDRKLYRLWRSDPDAYQRQYGALDEKYIEAQKNKNK' A
#
# COMPACT_ATOMS: atom_id res chain seq x y z
N MET A 1 -33.37 3.10 -28.05
CA MET A 1 -32.42 3.53 -26.98
C MET A 1 -32.27 5.03 -27.09
N SER A 2 -32.77 5.80 -26.12
CA SER A 2 -32.51 7.24 -26.05
C SER A 2 -30.99 7.48 -25.94
N GLU A 3 -30.49 8.60 -26.49
CA GLU A 3 -29.05 8.93 -26.45
C GLU A 3 -28.51 8.98 -25.02
N GLU A 4 -29.32 9.49 -24.08
CA GLU A 4 -29.00 9.54 -22.65
C GLU A 4 -28.63 8.17 -22.08
N LEU A 5 -29.38 7.13 -22.45
CA LEU A 5 -29.11 5.77 -21.99
C LEU A 5 -27.79 5.21 -22.56
N LYS A 6 -27.39 5.64 -23.76
CA LYS A 6 -26.08 5.26 -24.33
C LYS A 6 -24.95 5.89 -23.51
N TYR A 7 -25.07 7.16 -23.15
CA TYR A 7 -24.08 7.83 -22.32
C TYR A 7 -23.98 7.22 -20.92
N VAL A 8 -25.11 6.86 -20.30
CA VAL A 8 -25.12 6.16 -19.01
C VAL A 8 -24.44 4.79 -19.10
N ALA A 9 -24.73 4.01 -20.14
CA ALA A 9 -24.09 2.72 -20.35
C ALA A 9 -22.57 2.85 -20.54
N VAL A 10 -22.10 3.84 -21.31
CA VAL A 10 -20.67 4.11 -21.49
C VAL A 10 -20.03 4.54 -20.16
N ALA A 11 -20.67 5.42 -19.40
CA ALA A 11 -20.17 5.85 -18.09
C ALA A 11 -20.03 4.66 -17.11
N LEU A 12 -21.02 3.77 -17.08
CA LEU A 12 -20.95 2.55 -16.25
C LEU A 12 -19.83 1.62 -16.70
N LEU A 13 -19.62 1.46 -18.01
CA LEU A 13 -18.52 0.65 -18.54
C LEU A 13 -17.16 1.22 -18.14
N VAL A 14 -16.98 2.54 -18.27
CA VAL A 14 -15.76 3.23 -17.84
C VAL A 14 -15.55 3.04 -16.34
N LEU A 15 -16.56 3.30 -15.51
CA LEU A 15 -16.44 3.09 -14.07
C LEU A 15 -16.07 1.64 -13.74
N PHE A 16 -16.72 0.66 -14.37
CA PHE A 16 -16.45 -0.75 -14.11
C PHE A 16 -15.03 -1.17 -14.50
N ALA A 17 -14.49 -0.63 -15.59
CA ALA A 17 -13.11 -0.88 -16.02
C ALA A 17 -12.08 -0.25 -15.04
N PHE A 18 -12.38 0.94 -14.51
CA PHE A 18 -11.45 1.69 -13.66
C PHE A 18 -11.54 1.35 -12.16
N VAL A 19 -12.70 0.89 -11.67
CA VAL A 19 -12.89 0.50 -10.26
C VAL A 19 -11.83 -0.51 -9.76
N PRO A 20 -11.55 -1.65 -10.44
CA PRO A 20 -10.58 -2.61 -9.92
C PRO A 20 -9.15 -2.05 -9.85
N VAL A 21 -8.75 -1.26 -10.86
CA VAL A 21 -7.43 -0.60 -10.90
C VAL A 21 -7.31 0.43 -9.78
N THR A 22 -8.36 1.24 -9.58
CA THR A 22 -8.42 2.28 -8.56
C THR A 22 -8.39 1.67 -7.15
N LEU A 23 -9.14 0.59 -6.92
CA LEU A 23 -9.11 -0.15 -5.65
C LEU A 23 -7.75 -0.77 -5.37
N GLN A 24 -7.10 -1.38 -6.37
CA GLN A 24 -5.77 -1.97 -6.19
C GLN A 24 -4.73 -0.89 -5.90
N ALA A 25 -4.80 0.26 -6.57
CA ALA A 25 -3.92 1.40 -6.30
C ALA A 25 -4.13 1.97 -4.89
N LEU A 26 -5.38 2.09 -4.43
CA LEU A 26 -5.72 2.51 -3.07
C LEU A 26 -5.19 1.54 -2.02
N ARG A 27 -5.34 0.22 -2.24
CA ARG A 27 -4.78 -0.80 -1.34
C ARG A 27 -3.26 -0.68 -1.23
N ARG A 28 -2.56 -0.54 -2.36
CA ARG A 28 -1.10 -0.34 -2.40
C ARG A 28 -0.64 0.94 -1.69
N ARG A 29 -1.46 1.99 -1.66
CA ARG A 29 -1.15 3.22 -0.91
C ARG A 29 -1.38 3.08 0.60
N LYS A 30 -2.25 2.15 1.02
CA LYS A 30 -2.51 1.87 2.44
C LYS A 30 -1.47 0.94 3.07
N GLU A 31 -0.72 0.20 2.27
CA GLU A 31 0.42 -0.59 2.73
C GLU A 31 1.52 0.35 3.23
N GLN A 32 1.57 0.55 4.55
CA GLN A 32 2.60 1.35 5.19
C GLN A 32 3.85 0.48 5.37
N PRO A 33 4.99 0.81 4.72
CA PRO A 33 6.21 0.07 4.94
C PRO A 33 6.72 0.31 6.37
N PRO A 34 7.34 -0.71 7.00
CA PRO A 34 8.00 -0.56 8.29
C PRO A 34 9.16 0.46 8.22
N PRO A 35 9.56 1.06 9.35
CA PRO A 35 10.46 2.22 9.37
C PRO A 35 11.84 1.96 8.76
N LEU A 36 12.40 0.76 8.91
CA LEU A 36 13.65 0.41 8.22
C LEU A 36 13.43 0.24 6.71
N ALA A 37 12.31 -0.36 6.29
CA ALA A 37 11.95 -0.51 4.88
C ALA A 37 11.59 0.83 4.21
N SER A 38 11.09 1.82 4.95
CA SER A 38 10.83 3.14 4.39
C SER A 38 12.11 3.91 4.07
N ASN A 39 13.19 3.62 4.79
CA ASN A 39 14.45 4.36 4.70
C ASN A 39 15.47 3.74 3.74
N ASP A 40 15.36 2.44 3.42
CA ASP A 40 16.26 1.74 2.49
C ASP A 40 15.49 1.04 1.35
N ARG A 41 15.88 1.36 0.10
CA ARG A 41 15.31 0.77 -1.12
C ARG A 41 15.51 -0.75 -1.22
N LYS A 42 16.58 -1.32 -0.66
CA LYS A 42 16.80 -2.78 -0.65
C LYS A 42 15.83 -3.45 0.31
N LEU A 43 15.68 -2.90 1.51
CA LEU A 43 14.74 -3.38 2.53
C LEU A 43 13.29 -3.21 2.08
N TYR A 44 12.96 -2.08 1.42
CA TYR A 44 11.67 -1.89 0.78
C TYR A 44 11.36 -2.98 -0.25
N ARG A 45 12.35 -3.34 -1.08
CA ARG A 45 12.19 -4.41 -2.08
C ARG A 45 12.01 -5.77 -1.43
N LEU A 46 12.77 -6.07 -0.37
CA LEU A 46 12.64 -7.31 0.38
C LEU A 46 11.24 -7.40 1.01
N TRP A 47 10.83 -6.40 1.78
CA TRP A 47 9.50 -6.32 2.37
C TRP A 47 8.38 -6.45 1.33
N ARG A 48 8.54 -5.81 0.16
CA ARG A 48 7.54 -5.86 -0.91
C ARG A 48 7.46 -7.20 -1.63
N SER A 49 8.55 -7.96 -1.67
CA SER A 49 8.60 -9.27 -2.36
C SER A 49 8.30 -10.43 -1.41
N ASP A 50 8.82 -10.35 -0.19
CA ASP A 50 8.65 -11.33 0.88
C ASP A 50 8.56 -10.60 2.24
N PRO A 51 7.33 -10.17 2.63
CA PRO A 51 7.10 -9.52 3.92
C PRO A 51 7.49 -10.40 5.12
N ASP A 52 7.38 -11.72 4.98
CA ASP A 52 7.63 -12.68 6.06
C ASP A 52 9.14 -12.88 6.28
N ALA A 53 9.93 -12.95 5.21
CA ALA A 53 11.39 -12.91 5.31
C ALA A 53 11.88 -11.59 5.91
N TYR A 54 11.27 -10.47 5.51
CA TYR A 54 11.58 -9.17 6.09
C TYR A 54 11.29 -9.15 7.60
N GLN A 55 10.10 -9.59 8.02
CA GLN A 55 9.69 -9.60 9.43
C GLN A 55 10.63 -10.46 10.27
N ARG A 56 11.04 -11.63 9.76
CA ARG A 56 11.99 -12.53 10.46
C ARG A 56 13.37 -11.91 10.66
N GLN A 57 13.85 -11.10 9.72
CA GLN A 57 15.21 -10.54 9.75
C GLN A 57 15.28 -9.19 10.45
N TYR A 58 14.28 -8.33 10.24
CA TYR A 58 14.34 -6.91 10.62
C TYR A 58 13.23 -6.48 11.58
N GLY A 59 12.19 -7.30 11.80
CA GLY A 59 11.04 -6.93 12.64
C GLY A 59 11.41 -6.51 14.06
N ALA A 60 12.32 -7.25 14.71
CA ALA A 60 12.79 -6.92 16.06
C ALA A 60 13.57 -5.60 16.14
N LEU A 61 14.17 -5.14 15.02
CA LEU A 61 14.86 -3.85 14.97
C LEU A 61 13.87 -2.70 14.76
N ASP A 62 12.84 -2.91 13.94
CA ASP A 62 11.75 -1.95 13.76
C ASP A 62 10.99 -1.72 15.08
N GLU A 63 10.72 -2.78 15.85
CA GLU A 63 10.07 -2.68 17.16
C GLU A 63 10.89 -1.81 18.13
N LYS A 64 12.20 -2.08 18.26
CA LYS A 64 13.11 -1.28 19.08
C LYS A 64 13.19 0.17 18.62
N TYR A 65 13.17 0.42 17.31
CA TYR A 65 13.18 1.77 16.76
C TYR A 65 11.91 2.53 17.16
N ILE A 66 10.74 1.89 17.03
CA ILE A 66 9.45 2.47 17.43
C ILE A 66 9.42 2.76 18.93
N GLU A 67 9.93 1.84 19.77
CA GLU A 67 10.04 2.05 21.22
C GLU A 67 10.95 3.23 21.56
N ALA A 68 12.13 3.32 20.94
CA ALA A 68 13.06 4.45 21.14
C ALA A 68 12.43 5.78 20.72
N GLN A 69 11.67 5.79 19.62
CA GLN A 69 10.99 6.99 19.12
C GLN A 69 9.84 7.42 20.05
N LYS A 70 9.07 6.47 20.60
CA LYS A 70 8.05 6.74 21.63
C LYS A 70 8.67 7.34 22.90
N ASN A 71 9.81 6.81 23.34
CA ASN A 71 10.51 7.30 24.53
C ASN A 71 11.11 8.69 24.33
N LYS A 72 11.48 9.07 23.11
CA LYS A 72 12.00 10.42 22.79
C LYS A 72 10.92 11.50 22.76
N ASN A 73 9.69 11.12 22.39
CA ASN A 73 8.55 12.04 22.28
C ASN A 73 7.77 12.20 23.60
N LYS A 74 8.18 11.50 24.66
CA LYS A 74 7.60 11.56 26.00
C LYS A 74 8.43 12.47 26.89
#